data_AF-A0A085FYX8-F1
#
_entry.id   AF-A0A085FYX8-F1
#
_cell.length_a   1.000
_cell.length_b   1.000
_cell.length_c   1.000
_cell.angle_alpha   90.00
_cell.angle_beta   90.00
_cell.angle_gamma   90.00
#
_symmetry.space_group_name_H-M   'P 1'
#
loop_
_entity.id
_entity.type
_entity.pdbx_description
1 polymer ?
#
loop_
_entity_poly.entity_id
_entity_poly.type
_entity_poly.pdbx_seq_one_letter_code
_entity_poly.pdbx_strand_id
1 'polypeptide(L)'
;MKYIKSLLMFLPLILFAITPLLYYTHDYYKKYNYTCESSTTLTKGNHQYMNTTTYHFSNGRGYINTQGNFSIDGKPVATVVKNLQFNYTISGDNIVMVSTDKYDDLANVLLMRGFIPDFYLYSDRGLSLHMNRINNDAYLFTLNKTPLFYCLIDNT
;
A
#
# COMPACT_ATOMS: atom_id res chain seq x y z
N MET A 1 17.99 -25.08 -45.75
CA MET A 1 17.27 -23.80 -46.01
C MET A 1 15.74 -23.90 -46.01
N LYS A 2 15.10 -25.01 -46.42
CA LYS A 2 13.62 -25.15 -46.45
C LYS A 2 12.96 -25.07 -45.07
N TYR A 3 13.57 -25.67 -44.05
CA TYR A 3 13.07 -25.68 -42.67
C TYR A 3 13.13 -24.31 -41.97
N ILE A 4 14.12 -23.47 -42.31
CA ILE A 4 14.28 -22.12 -41.72
C ILE A 4 13.16 -21.18 -42.20
N LYS A 5 12.78 -21.25 -43.48
CA LYS A 5 11.64 -20.50 -44.03
C LYS A 5 10.30 -20.93 -43.41
N SER A 6 10.15 -22.23 -43.16
CA SER A 6 8.97 -22.78 -42.46
C SER A 6 8.91 -22.33 -41.00
N LEU A 7 10.04 -22.24 -40.30
CA LEU A 7 10.13 -21.78 -38.92
C LEU A 7 9.80 -20.28 -38.80
N LEU A 8 10.29 -19.46 -39.75
CA LEU A 8 10.00 -18.02 -39.85
C LEU A 8 8.51 -17.73 -40.05
N MET A 9 7.75 -18.65 -40.64
CA MET A 9 6.31 -18.50 -40.88
C MET A 9 5.47 -18.67 -39.60
N PHE A 10 5.94 -19.50 -38.65
CA PHE A 10 5.23 -19.72 -37.38
C PHE A 10 5.62 -18.72 -36.27
N LEU A 11 6.75 -18.01 -36.44
CA LEU A 11 7.21 -16.98 -35.51
C LEU A 11 6.14 -15.92 -35.15
N PRO A 12 5.37 -15.32 -36.09
CA PRO A 12 4.34 -14.35 -35.74
C PRO A 12 3.18 -14.97 -34.95
N LEU A 13 2.84 -16.24 -35.20
CA LEU A 13 1.79 -16.96 -34.47
C LEU A 13 2.20 -17.22 -33.02
N ILE A 14 3.47 -17.59 -32.82
CA ILE A 14 4.06 -17.78 -31.49
C ILE A 14 4.13 -16.45 -30.74
N LEU A 15 4.56 -15.37 -31.39
CA LEU A 15 4.56 -14.02 -30.80
C LEU A 15 3.15 -13.59 -30.37
N PHE A 16 2.15 -13.80 -31.23
CA PHE A 16 0.75 -13.45 -30.92
C PHE A 16 0.16 -14.29 -29.77
N ALA A 17 0.59 -15.55 -29.62
CA ALA A 17 0.16 -16.40 -28.51
C ALA A 17 0.80 -16.01 -27.17
N ILE A 18 2.02 -15.44 -27.18
CA ILE A 18 2.77 -15.07 -25.97
C ILE A 18 2.38 -13.68 -25.44
N THR A 19 1.91 -12.76 -26.30
CA THR A 19 1.50 -11.40 -25.87
C THR A 19 0.50 -11.35 -24.71
N PRO A 20 -0.60 -12.14 -24.66
CA PRO A 20 -1.53 -12.09 -23.52
C PRO A 20 -0.87 -12.58 -22.22
N LEU A 21 0.04 -13.55 -22.29
CA LEU A 21 0.75 -14.05 -21.12
C LEU A 21 1.70 -12.98 -20.56
N LEU A 22 2.48 -12.33 -21.43
CA LEU A 22 3.35 -11.22 -21.04
C LEU A 22 2.55 -10.07 -20.43
N TYR A 23 1.42 -9.71 -21.05
CA TYR A 23 0.54 -8.67 -20.53
C TYR A 23 0.02 -9.01 -19.13
N TYR A 24 -0.49 -10.22 -18.93
CA TYR A 24 -1.00 -10.68 -17.64
C TYR A 24 0.10 -10.69 -16.56
N THR A 25 1.28 -11.21 -16.87
CA THR A 25 2.40 -11.26 -15.92
C THR A 25 2.87 -9.86 -15.51
N HIS A 26 2.89 -8.93 -16.46
CA HIS A 26 3.27 -7.55 -16.20
C HIS A 26 2.24 -6.82 -15.34
N ASP A 27 0.95 -6.98 -15.62
CA ASP A 27 -0.12 -6.38 -14.80
C ASP A 27 -0.15 -6.97 -13.39
N TYR A 28 -0.01 -8.29 -13.28
CA TYR A 28 0.14 -8.98 -12.00
C TYR A 28 1.34 -8.44 -11.22
N TYR A 29 2.51 -8.31 -11.86
CA TYR A 29 3.70 -7.78 -11.19
C TYR A 29 3.48 -6.37 -10.65
N LYS A 30 2.89 -5.46 -11.45
CA LYS A 30 2.58 -4.09 -11.02
C LYS A 30 1.57 -4.02 -9.89
N LYS A 31 0.60 -4.92 -9.87
CA LYS A 31 -0.40 -5.00 -8.80
C LYS A 31 0.19 -5.43 -7.45
N TYR A 32 1.28 -6.20 -7.46
CA TYR A 32 1.92 -6.73 -6.24
C TYR A 32 3.29 -6.11 -5.93
N ASN A 33 3.84 -5.26 -6.79
CA ASN A 33 5.13 -4.64 -6.59
C ASN A 33 5.05 -3.15 -6.94
N TYR A 34 4.84 -2.33 -5.92
CA TYR A 34 4.78 -0.87 -6.06
C TYR A 34 5.09 -0.19 -4.73
N THR A 35 5.55 1.04 -4.83
CA THR A 35 5.68 1.96 -3.69
C THR A 35 4.64 3.05 -3.86
N CYS A 36 4.07 3.53 -2.76
CA CYS A 36 3.23 4.71 -2.80
C CYS A 36 3.34 5.54 -1.52
N GLU A 37 3.15 6.85 -1.65
CA GLU A 37 3.19 7.77 -0.53
C GLU A 37 1.80 8.35 -0.25
N SER A 38 1.48 8.47 1.04
CA SER A 38 0.25 9.05 1.53
C SER A 38 0.53 10.14 2.54
N SER A 39 -0.02 11.33 2.29
CA SER A 39 -0.03 12.41 3.27
C SER A 39 -1.44 12.58 3.83
N THR A 40 -1.60 12.41 5.14
CA THR A 40 -2.90 12.41 5.82
C THR A 40 -2.91 13.41 6.98
N THR A 41 -4.06 14.04 7.21
CA THR A 41 -4.32 14.85 8.40
C THR A 41 -5.55 14.28 9.09
N LEU A 42 -5.37 13.77 10.30
CA LEU A 42 -6.45 13.29 11.16
C LEU A 42 -6.74 14.32 12.23
N THR A 43 -8.02 14.66 12.42
CA THR A 43 -8.44 15.65 13.43
C THR A 43 -9.52 15.06 14.32
N LYS A 44 -9.40 15.24 15.64
CA LYS A 44 -10.41 14.84 16.63
C LYS A 44 -10.44 15.85 17.76
N GLY A 45 -11.50 16.67 17.81
CA GLY A 45 -11.56 17.79 18.75
C GLY A 45 -10.43 18.79 18.47
N ASN A 46 -9.65 19.11 19.50
CA ASN A 46 -8.47 19.98 19.39
C ASN A 46 -7.16 19.22 19.12
N HIS A 47 -7.22 17.91 18.92
CA HIS A 47 -6.07 17.08 18.57
C HIS A 47 -5.96 16.94 17.05
N GLN A 48 -4.75 17.06 16.53
CA GLN A 48 -4.45 16.86 15.11
C GLN A 48 -3.20 16.00 14.95
N TYR A 49 -3.26 15.06 14.02
CA TYR A 49 -2.13 14.23 13.61
C TYR A 49 -1.91 14.40 12.11
N MET A 50 -0.79 15.02 11.75
CA MET A 50 -0.37 15.17 10.36
C MET A 50 0.76 14.20 10.11
N ASN A 51 0.62 13.34 9.10
CA ASN A 51 1.63 12.34 8.80
C ASN A 51 1.82 12.12 7.31
N THR A 52 3.05 11.77 6.96
CA THR A 52 3.42 11.20 5.67
C THR A 52 3.77 9.74 5.91
N THR A 53 3.21 8.86 5.09
CA THR A 53 3.37 7.42 5.18
C THR A 53 3.73 6.86 3.81
N THR A 54 4.90 6.25 3.73
CA THR A 54 5.34 5.51 2.55
C THR A 54 5.02 4.05 2.74
N TYR A 55 4.30 3.47 1.78
CA TYR A 55 3.96 2.06 1.72
C TYR A 55 4.77 1.40 0.61
N HIS A 56 5.41 0.29 0.95
CA HIS A 56 6.10 -0.55 -0.01
C HIS A 56 5.42 -1.91 -0.05
N PHE A 57 5.00 -2.31 -1.24
CA PHE A 57 4.38 -3.60 -1.50
C PHE A 57 5.31 -4.43 -2.38
N SER A 58 5.61 -5.66 -1.97
CA SER A 58 6.36 -6.62 -2.75
C SER A 58 5.90 -8.06 -2.49
N ASN A 59 5.23 -8.63 -3.49
CA ASN A 59 4.89 -10.06 -3.57
C ASN A 59 4.23 -10.60 -2.28
N GLY A 60 3.22 -9.90 -1.77
CA GLY A 60 2.46 -10.31 -0.58
C GLY A 60 3.11 -9.95 0.77
N ARG A 61 4.26 -9.26 0.75
CA ARG A 61 4.89 -8.65 1.91
C ARG A 61 5.08 -7.16 1.69
N GLY A 62 5.07 -6.39 2.75
CA GLY A 62 5.29 -4.96 2.67
C GLY A 62 5.88 -4.39 3.93
N TYR A 63 6.30 -3.15 3.81
CA TYR A 63 6.69 -2.34 4.95
C TYR A 63 6.16 -0.93 4.79
N ILE A 64 5.96 -0.28 5.94
CA ILE A 64 5.45 1.06 6.06
C ILE A 64 6.50 1.88 6.79
N ASN A 65 6.76 3.09 6.30
CA ASN A 65 7.49 4.11 7.03
C ASN A 65 6.55 5.29 7.22
N THR A 66 6.25 5.61 8.47
CA THR A 66 5.42 6.75 8.84
C THR A 66 6.25 7.75 9.62
N GLN A 67 6.14 9.02 9.23
CA GLN A 67 6.61 10.14 10.00
C GLN A 67 5.47 11.14 10.15
N GLY A 68 5.20 11.59 11.38
CA GLY A 68 4.13 12.55 11.61
C GLY A 68 4.33 13.36 12.87
N ASN A 69 3.55 14.43 12.98
CA ASN A 69 3.52 15.32 14.12
C ASN A 69 2.12 15.33 14.72
N PHE A 70 2.08 15.20 16.04
CA PHE A 70 0.86 15.33 16.82
C PHE A 70 0.83 16.71 17.46
N SER A 71 -0.29 17.41 17.33
CA SER A 71 -0.52 18.73 17.89
C SER A 71 -1.82 18.80 18.70
N ILE A 72 -1.81 19.65 19.72
CA ILE A 72 -2.96 19.97 20.57
C ILE A 72 -3.11 21.48 20.57
N ASP A 73 -4.31 21.98 20.24
CA ASP A 73 -4.59 23.42 20.11
C ASP A 73 -3.60 24.12 19.15
N GLY A 74 -3.23 23.42 18.07
CA GLY A 74 -2.28 23.89 17.05
C GLY A 74 -0.81 23.89 17.47
N LYS A 75 -0.48 23.48 18.71
CA LYS A 75 0.90 23.39 19.19
C LYS A 75 1.43 21.96 19.04
N PRO A 76 2.59 21.73 18.42
CA PRO A 76 3.17 20.40 18.31
C PRO A 76 3.58 19.89 19.69
N VAL A 77 3.18 18.67 20.03
CA VAL A 77 3.47 18.04 21.33
C VAL A 77 4.27 16.74 21.20
N ALA A 78 4.23 16.08 20.03
CA ALA A 78 5.01 14.88 19.79
C ALA A 78 5.32 14.70 18.29
N THR A 79 6.44 14.04 18.01
CA THR A 79 6.76 13.51 16.68
C THR A 79 6.71 11.99 16.75
N VAL A 80 5.98 11.38 15.83
CA VAL A 80 5.83 9.93 15.72
C VAL A 80 6.55 9.46 14.48
N VAL A 81 7.57 8.62 14.68
CA VAL A 81 8.26 7.89 13.62
C VAL A 81 8.00 6.42 13.85
N LYS A 82 7.46 5.74 12.83
CA LYS A 82 7.14 4.32 12.94
C LYS A 82 7.47 3.58 11.66
N ASN A 83 8.13 2.44 11.83
CA ASN A 83 8.30 1.44 10.80
C ASN A 83 7.44 0.24 11.14
N LEU A 84 6.81 -0.37 10.14
CA LEU A 84 5.92 -1.51 10.32
C LEU A 84 6.03 -2.47 9.15
N GLN A 85 6.38 -3.71 9.41
CA GLN A 85 6.27 -4.80 8.44
C GLN A 85 4.87 -5.42 8.47
N PHE A 86 4.41 -5.85 7.30
CA PHE A 86 3.11 -6.51 7.15
C PHE A 86 3.13 -7.54 6.02
N ASN A 87 2.25 -8.53 6.13
CA ASN A 87 1.86 -9.38 5.01
C ASN A 87 0.56 -8.84 4.41
N TYR A 88 0.34 -9.05 3.11
CA TYR A 88 -0.92 -8.67 2.48
C TYR A 88 -1.35 -9.65 1.39
N THR A 89 -2.66 -9.68 1.16
CA THR A 89 -3.28 -10.38 0.03
C THR A 89 -4.25 -9.43 -0.67
N ILE A 90 -4.38 -9.58 -1.99
CA ILE A 90 -5.32 -8.80 -2.79
C ILE A 90 -6.31 -9.78 -3.44
N SER A 91 -7.60 -9.53 -3.25
CA SER A 91 -8.69 -10.28 -3.87
C SER A 91 -9.68 -9.32 -4.52
N GLY A 92 -9.64 -9.24 -5.85
CA GLY A 92 -10.34 -8.20 -6.60
C GLY A 92 -9.80 -6.83 -6.23
N ASP A 93 -10.69 -5.99 -5.69
CA ASP A 93 -10.42 -4.62 -5.23
C ASP A 93 -10.27 -4.54 -3.70
N ASN A 94 -10.23 -5.67 -3.00
CA ASN A 94 -10.01 -5.71 -1.57
C ASN A 94 -8.58 -6.09 -1.26
N ILE A 95 -7.95 -5.34 -0.38
CA ILE A 95 -6.65 -5.66 0.20
C ILE A 95 -6.84 -6.01 1.67
N VAL A 96 -6.23 -7.11 2.11
CA VAL A 96 -6.14 -7.47 3.52
C VAL A 96 -4.68 -7.41 3.91
N MET A 97 -4.36 -6.59 4.90
CA MET A 97 -3.01 -6.42 5.45
C MET A 97 -2.99 -6.95 6.88
N VAL A 98 -1.91 -7.62 7.28
CA VAL A 98 -1.71 -8.14 8.65
C VAL A 98 -0.32 -7.73 9.12
N SER A 99 -0.27 -6.97 10.22
CA SER A 99 1.00 -6.53 10.81
C SER A 99 1.78 -7.72 11.35
N THR A 100 3.09 -7.75 11.11
CA THR A 100 4.00 -8.79 11.62
C THR A 100 5.00 -8.29 12.65
N ASP A 101 5.11 -6.98 12.84
CA ASP A 101 6.11 -6.39 13.74
C ASP A 101 5.65 -6.40 15.19
N LYS A 102 6.56 -6.82 16.08
CA LYS A 102 6.39 -6.71 17.53
C LYS A 102 6.61 -5.25 17.95
N TYR A 103 5.66 -4.74 18.73
CA TYR A 103 5.64 -3.34 19.13
C TYR A 103 6.62 -3.05 20.29
N ASP A 104 7.38 -1.96 20.19
CA ASP A 104 8.39 -1.52 21.20
C ASP A 104 8.05 -0.17 21.87
N ASP A 105 7.19 0.67 21.28
CA ASP A 105 7.05 2.07 21.72
C ASP A 105 5.71 2.39 22.43
N LEU A 106 5.52 1.92 23.66
CA LEU A 106 4.24 2.05 24.40
C LEU A 106 3.67 3.49 24.44
N ALA A 107 4.53 4.51 24.47
CA ALA A 107 4.10 5.91 24.54
C ALA A 107 3.34 6.35 23.27
N ASN A 108 3.86 6.00 22.10
CA ASN A 108 3.22 6.35 20.83
C ASN A 108 1.89 5.58 20.62
N VAL A 109 1.77 4.34 21.10
CA VAL A 109 0.51 3.59 21.04
C VAL A 109 -0.56 4.26 21.88
N LEU A 110 -0.23 4.69 23.09
CA LEU A 110 -1.20 5.31 23.98
C LEU A 110 -1.73 6.63 23.40
N LEU A 111 -0.88 7.41 22.73
CA LEU A 111 -1.27 8.64 22.04
C LEU A 111 -2.15 8.38 20.80
N MET A 112 -1.83 7.35 20.02
CA MET A 112 -2.50 7.06 18.74
C MET A 112 -3.72 6.13 18.87
N ARG A 113 -3.93 5.53 20.05
CA ARG A 113 -5.05 4.63 20.31
C ARG A 113 -6.37 5.36 20.12
N GLY A 114 -7.22 4.84 19.23
CA GLY A 114 -8.51 5.44 18.90
C GLY A 114 -8.42 6.64 17.95
N PHE A 115 -7.24 6.91 17.38
CA PHE A 115 -7.01 7.80 16.24
C PHE A 115 -6.75 7.01 14.95
N ILE A 116 -6.00 5.91 15.05
CA ILE A 116 -5.66 5.04 13.92
C ILE A 116 -6.08 3.59 14.20
N PRO A 117 -6.27 2.76 13.14
CA PRO A 117 -6.58 1.34 13.30
C PRO A 117 -5.51 0.54 14.04
N ASP A 118 -5.94 -0.51 14.74
CA ASP A 118 -5.07 -1.42 15.50
C ASP A 118 -3.94 -2.07 14.68
N PHE A 119 -4.14 -2.24 13.37
CA PHE A 119 -3.10 -2.69 12.43
C PHE A 119 -1.82 -1.84 12.50
N TYR A 120 -1.96 -0.53 12.67
CA TYR A 120 -0.82 0.37 12.79
C TYR A 120 -0.25 0.42 14.20
N LEU A 121 -0.80 -0.33 15.16
CA LEU A 121 -0.46 -0.24 16.58
C LEU A 121 0.13 -1.56 17.11
N TYR A 122 -0.46 -2.70 16.77
CA TYR A 122 -0.11 -4.00 17.35
C TYR A 122 0.22 -5.06 16.28
N SER A 123 1.04 -6.04 16.67
CA SER A 123 1.30 -7.24 15.86
C SER A 123 0.02 -8.06 15.67
N ASP A 124 -0.04 -8.83 14.57
CA ASP A 124 -1.08 -9.81 14.28
C ASP A 124 -2.49 -9.20 14.17
N ARG A 125 -2.57 -7.87 14.00
CA ARG A 125 -3.80 -7.16 13.72
C ARG A 125 -3.96 -6.99 12.22
N GLY A 126 -5.17 -7.32 11.75
CA GLY A 126 -5.55 -7.20 10.35
C GLY A 126 -6.25 -5.88 10.05
N LEU A 127 -6.06 -5.39 8.83
CA LEU A 127 -6.81 -4.28 8.25
C LEU A 127 -7.27 -4.67 6.85
N SER A 128 -8.59 -4.68 6.65
CA SER A 128 -9.19 -4.93 5.34
C SER A 128 -9.68 -3.62 4.75
N LEU A 129 -9.19 -3.27 3.57
CA LEU A 129 -9.54 -2.04 2.86
C LEU A 129 -10.02 -2.36 1.46
N HIS A 130 -10.87 -1.48 0.94
CA HIS A 130 -11.20 -1.46 -0.47
C HIS A 130 -10.29 -0.46 -1.19
N MET A 131 -9.55 -0.95 -2.18
CA MET A 131 -8.51 -0.27 -2.93
C MET A 131 -9.06 0.13 -4.30
N ASN A 132 -9.40 1.40 -4.44
CA ASN A 132 -9.93 1.94 -5.70
C ASN A 132 -8.81 2.61 -6.48
N ARG A 133 -8.56 2.19 -7.72
CA ARG A 133 -7.65 2.91 -8.60
C ARG A 133 -8.37 4.13 -9.17
N ILE A 134 -7.90 5.33 -8.84
CA ILE A 134 -8.53 6.59 -9.28
C ILE A 134 -7.98 7.03 -10.63
N ASN A 135 -6.67 6.91 -10.80
CA ASN A 135 -5.98 7.22 -12.05
C ASN A 135 -4.73 6.36 -12.18
N ASN A 136 -3.83 6.69 -13.11
CA ASN A 136 -2.64 5.88 -13.31
C ASN A 136 -1.62 5.95 -12.18
N ASP A 137 -1.70 7.00 -11.35
CA ASP A 137 -0.68 7.40 -10.39
C ASP A 137 -1.22 7.39 -8.95
N ALA A 138 -2.46 6.94 -8.71
CA ALA A 138 -3.07 7.02 -7.39
C ALA A 138 -4.11 5.92 -7.10
N TYR A 139 -4.07 5.44 -5.86
CA TYR A 139 -5.10 4.61 -5.24
C TYR A 139 -5.80 5.38 -4.12
N LEU A 140 -7.10 5.15 -3.96
CA LEU A 140 -7.89 5.56 -2.79
C LEU A 140 -8.29 4.34 -1.99
N PHE A 141 -7.81 4.30 -0.75
CA PHE A 141 -8.15 3.27 0.21
C PHE A 141 -9.36 3.70 1.03
N THR A 142 -10.35 2.82 1.10
CA THR A 142 -11.61 3.05 1.82
C THR A 142 -11.88 1.93 2.80
N LEU A 143 -12.47 2.29 3.94
CA LEU A 143 -12.97 1.36 4.95
C LEU A 143 -14.46 1.60 5.10
N ASN A 144 -15.29 0.58 4.86
CA ASN A 144 -16.76 0.71 4.94
C ASN A 144 -17.32 1.91 4.15
N LYS A 145 -16.79 2.15 2.93
CA LYS A 145 -17.11 3.29 2.04
C LYS A 145 -16.65 4.67 2.55
N THR A 146 -15.96 4.74 3.69
CA THR A 146 -15.31 5.96 4.15
C THR A 146 -13.90 6.04 3.56
N PRO A 147 -13.52 7.13 2.88
CA PRO A 147 -12.15 7.31 2.41
C PRO A 147 -11.22 7.45 3.60
N LEU A 148 -10.18 6.61 3.66
CA LEU A 148 -9.16 6.71 4.70
C LEU A 148 -7.99 7.57 4.21
N PHE A 149 -7.42 7.24 3.05
CA PHE A 149 -6.29 7.96 2.51
C PHE A 149 -6.09 7.72 1.01
N TYR A 150 -5.47 8.69 0.35
CA TYR A 150 -4.93 8.56 -0.99
C TYR A 150 -3.48 8.07 -0.91
N CYS A 151 -3.08 7.21 -1.84
CA CYS A 151 -1.70 6.78 -2.00
C CYS A 151 -1.26 7.09 -3.42
N LEU A 152 -0.30 8.02 -3.56
CA LEU A 152 0.31 8.41 -4.81
C LEU A 152 1.43 7.42 -5.13
N ILE A 153 1.34 6.73 -6.25
CA ILE A 153 2.33 5.74 -6.68
C ILE A 153 3.64 6.48 -6.96
N ASP A 154 4.69 6.03 -6.30
CA ASP A 154 6.03 6.52 -6.56
C ASP A 154 6.61 5.76 -7.77
N ASN A 155 6.96 6.49 -8.82
CA ASN A 155 7.43 5.95 -10.10
C ASN A 155 8.97 5.97 -10.23
N THR A 156 9.71 6.16 -9.13
CA THR A 156 11.19 6.12 -9.12
C THR A 156 11.76 4.76 -9.50
#